data_AF-C5A374-F1
#
_entry.id   AF-C5A374-F1
#
_cell.length_a   1.000
_cell.length_b   1.000
_cell.length_c   1.000
_cell.angle_alpha   90.00
_cell.angle_beta   90.00
_cell.angle_gamma   90.00
#
_symmetry.space_group_name_H-M   'P 1'
#
loop_
_entity.id
_entity.type
_entity.pdbx_description
1 polymer ?
#
loop_
_entity_poly.entity_id
_entity_poly.type
_entity_poly.pdbx_seq_one_letter_code
_entity_poly.pdbx_strand_id
1 'polypeptide(L)'
;MRRWKMGLQEEYLKAIAEGKKKIEGRLYDEKRQAIKPGDEIVFENKLVCVVKDLRVYSSFREMLEKEGLENVLPGVKSIEEGVKVYRKFYSEEKEKKYGVVAIEVEPVAWIGEPLE
;
A
#
# COMPACT_ATOMS: atom_id res chain seq x y z
N MET A 1 13.93 -6.87 12.04
CA MET A 1 12.54 -7.21 11.70
C MET A 1 11.62 -6.60 12.75
N ARG A 2 10.95 -5.51 12.39
CA ARG A 2 9.88 -4.88 13.18
C ARG A 2 8.52 -5.27 12.60
N ARG A 3 7.47 -5.13 13.41
CA ARG A 3 6.09 -5.37 12.99
C ARG A 3 5.28 -4.09 13.09
N TRP A 4 4.63 -3.74 11.98
CA TRP A 4 3.81 -2.54 11.83
C TRP A 4 2.33 -2.93 11.73
N LYS A 5 1.45 -2.06 12.23
CA LYS A 5 -0.01 -2.24 12.06
C LYS A 5 -0.57 -1.16 11.16
N MET A 6 -1.40 -1.52 10.19
CA MET A 6 -2.02 -0.58 9.26
C MET A 6 -3.47 -0.97 8.99
N GLY A 7 -4.32 0.02 8.74
CA GLY A 7 -5.66 -0.21 8.23
C GLY A 7 -5.67 -0.28 6.70
N LEU A 8 -6.54 -1.09 6.12
CA LEU A 8 -6.70 -1.32 4.69
C LEU A 8 -8.14 -1.75 4.41
N GLN A 9 -8.74 -1.24 3.33
CA GLN A 9 -10.09 -1.67 2.94
C GLN A 9 -10.11 -3.15 2.57
N GLU A 10 -11.23 -3.82 2.84
CA GLU A 10 -11.36 -5.28 2.70
C GLU A 10 -11.03 -5.78 1.29
N GLU A 11 -11.51 -5.07 0.27
CA GLU A 11 -11.22 -5.36 -1.15
C GLU A 11 -9.72 -5.44 -1.44
N TYR A 12 -8.93 -4.52 -0.88
CA TYR A 12 -7.48 -4.52 -1.05
C TYR A 12 -6.79 -5.57 -0.19
N LEU A 13 -7.38 -5.92 0.96
CA LEU A 13 -6.88 -7.03 1.78
C LEU A 13 -6.98 -8.37 1.01
N LYS A 14 -8.15 -8.64 0.40
CA LYS A 14 -8.35 -9.82 -0.47
C LYS A 14 -7.41 -9.77 -1.66
N ALA A 15 -7.29 -8.62 -2.33
CA ALA A 15 -6.42 -8.48 -3.48
C ALA A 15 -4.92 -8.71 -3.17
N ILE A 16 -4.44 -8.32 -1.98
CA ILE A 16 -3.05 -8.64 -1.56
C ILE A 16 -2.91 -10.13 -1.32
N ALA A 17 -3.86 -10.75 -0.60
CA ALA A 17 -3.82 -12.17 -0.31
C ALA A 17 -3.85 -13.05 -1.59
N GLU A 18 -4.56 -12.60 -2.62
CA GLU A 18 -4.61 -13.25 -3.94
C GLU A 18 -3.41 -12.90 -4.85
N GLY A 19 -2.50 -12.03 -4.41
CA GLY A 19 -1.31 -11.60 -5.17
C GLY A 19 -1.60 -10.65 -6.34
N LYS A 20 -2.83 -10.13 -6.45
CA LYS A 20 -3.23 -9.13 -7.46
C LYS A 20 -2.66 -7.76 -7.11
N LYS A 21 -2.82 -7.35 -5.85
CA LYS A 21 -2.25 -6.12 -5.31
C LYS A 21 -0.90 -6.43 -4.67
N LYS A 22 0.18 -5.97 -5.28
CA LYS A 22 1.57 -6.23 -4.81
C LYS A 22 2.19 -5.02 -4.13
N ILE A 23 1.65 -3.83 -4.43
CA ILE A 23 2.18 -2.56 -3.96
C ILE A 23 1.13 -1.85 -3.12
N GLU A 24 1.50 -1.45 -1.90
CA GLU A 24 0.70 -0.62 -1.03
C GLU A 24 1.20 0.82 -1.04
N GLY A 25 0.47 1.70 -1.73
CA GLY A 25 0.79 3.13 -1.79
C GLY A 25 0.32 3.89 -0.55
N ARG A 26 1.21 4.69 0.05
CA ARG A 26 0.92 5.55 1.21
C ARG A 26 1.65 6.87 1.10
N LEU A 27 1.26 7.87 1.89
CA LEU A 27 2.16 9.00 2.15
C LEU A 27 3.45 8.48 2.79
N TYR A 28 4.57 9.09 2.43
CA TYR A 28 5.86 8.82 3.06
C TYR A 28 6.00 9.60 4.37
N ASP A 29 4.99 9.43 5.25
CA ASP A 29 4.91 10.00 6.59
C ASP A 29 5.98 9.41 7.53
N GLU A 30 6.11 9.97 8.73
CA GLU A 30 7.14 9.60 9.70
C GLU A 30 7.10 8.11 10.07
N LYS A 31 5.90 7.50 10.06
CA LYS A 31 5.72 6.07 10.32
C LYS A 31 6.26 5.24 9.15
N ARG A 32 5.96 5.63 7.90
CA ARG A 32 6.41 4.90 6.71
C ARG A 32 7.90 5.08 6.45
N GLN A 33 8.48 6.21 6.84
CA GLN A 33 9.93 6.44 6.80
C GLN A 33 10.74 5.48 7.69
N ALA A 34 10.11 4.94 8.74
CA ALA A 34 10.75 4.00 9.64
C ALA A 34 10.68 2.52 9.17
N ILE A 35 9.86 2.21 8.17
CA ILE A 35 9.71 0.86 7.61
C ILE A 35 10.94 0.51 6.79
N LYS A 36 11.35 -0.76 6.82
CA LYS A 36 12.48 -1.28 6.03
C LYS A 36 12.10 -2.60 5.36
N PRO A 37 12.77 -2.97 4.24
CA PRO A 37 12.69 -4.32 3.70
C PRO A 37 12.98 -5.37 4.78
N GLY A 38 12.21 -6.46 4.78
CA GLY A 38 12.26 -7.51 5.80
C GLY A 38 11.44 -7.24 7.06
N ASP A 39 10.81 -6.07 7.21
CA ASP A 39 9.79 -5.84 8.24
C ASP A 39 8.46 -6.51 7.87
N GLU A 40 7.58 -6.66 8.86
CA GLU A 40 6.21 -7.13 8.66
C GLU A 40 5.21 -6.00 8.78
N ILE A 41 4.15 -6.08 7.97
CA ILE A 41 2.94 -5.27 8.12
C ILE A 41 1.77 -6.21 8.39
N VAL A 42 1.03 -5.92 9.46
CA VAL A 42 -0.25 -6.55 9.75
C VAL A 42 -1.36 -5.60 9.36
N PHE A 43 -2.06 -5.94 8.28
CA PHE A 43 -3.22 -5.20 7.81
C PHE A 43 -4.49 -5.67 8.53
N GLU A 44 -5.27 -4.71 9.06
CA GLU A 44 -6.56 -4.95 9.72
C GLU A 44 -6.51 -5.98 10.86
N ASN A 45 -5.33 -6.21 11.47
CA ASN A 45 -5.08 -7.33 12.40
C ASN A 45 -5.44 -8.72 11.82
N LYS A 46 -5.51 -8.86 10.50
CA LYS A 46 -5.96 -10.05 9.78
C LYS A 46 -4.91 -10.62 8.82
N LEU A 47 -4.24 -9.81 8.02
CA LEU A 47 -3.27 -10.31 7.04
C LEU A 47 -1.86 -9.87 7.40
N VAL A 48 -0.95 -10.83 7.56
CA VAL A 48 0.48 -10.59 7.76
C VAL A 48 1.16 -10.59 6.39
N CYS A 49 1.88 -9.52 6.09
CA CYS A 49 2.70 -9.39 4.90
C CYS A 49 4.13 -9.04 5.28
N VAL A 50 5.11 -9.48 4.47
CA VAL A 50 6.50 -9.04 4.57
C VAL A 50 6.77 -7.95 3.55
N VAL A 51 7.48 -6.91 3.98
CA VAL A 51 7.95 -5.83 3.10
C VAL A 51 9.13 -6.34 2.29
N LYS A 52 8.99 -6.37 0.96
CA LYS A 52 10.04 -6.82 0.04
C LYS A 52 10.94 -5.67 -0.37
N ASP A 53 10.35 -4.51 -0.64
CA ASP A 53 11.08 -3.31 -1.05
C ASP A 53 10.25 -2.02 -0.79
N LEU A 54 10.91 -0.86 -0.88
CA LEU A 54 10.32 0.47 -0.71
C LEU A 54 10.86 1.43 -1.78
N ARG A 55 9.95 2.10 -2.49
CA ARG A 55 10.30 3.13 -3.48
C ARG A 55 9.52 4.41 -3.22
N VAL A 56 10.18 5.55 -3.30
CA VAL A 56 9.60 6.86 -2.95
C VAL A 56 9.45 7.70 -4.22
N TYR A 57 8.29 8.35 -4.33
CA TYR A 57 7.88 9.16 -5.48
C TYR A 57 7.42 10.53 -5.02
N SER A 58 7.44 11.49 -5.95
CA SER A 58 6.99 12.85 -5.68
C SER A 58 5.46 12.96 -5.55
N SER A 59 4.73 12.02 -6.17
CA SER A 59 3.26 12.05 -6.24
C SER A 59 2.63 10.66 -6.35
N PHE A 60 1.33 10.56 -6.03
CA PHE A 60 0.55 9.34 -6.26
C PHE A 60 0.44 9.03 -7.75
N ARG A 61 0.34 10.07 -8.61
CA ARG A 61 0.32 9.90 -10.06
C ARG A 61 1.58 9.19 -10.55
N GLU A 62 2.75 9.72 -10.20
CA GLU A 62 4.03 9.15 -10.61
C GLU A 62 4.18 7.70 -10.12
N MET A 63 3.82 7.44 -8.86
CA MET A 63 3.84 6.10 -8.30
C MET A 63 2.94 5.13 -9.06
N LEU A 64 1.70 5.51 -9.38
CA LEU A 64 0.78 4.68 -10.16
C LEU A 64 1.27 4.41 -11.59
N GLU A 65 1.91 5.40 -12.22
CA GLU A 65 2.48 5.26 -13.57
C GLU A 65 3.71 4.34 -13.58
N LYS A 66 4.54 4.37 -12.52
CA LYS A 66 5.79 3.59 -12.43
C LYS A 66 5.60 2.18 -11.91
N GLU A 67 4.80 2.01 -10.85
CA GLU A 67 4.52 0.70 -10.25
C GLU A 67 3.45 -0.08 -11.03
N GLY A 68 2.70 0.62 -11.89
CA GLY A 68 1.60 0.07 -12.67
C GLY A 68 0.30 0.05 -11.87
N LEU A 69 -0.74 0.73 -12.39
CA LEU A 69 -2.03 0.91 -11.73
C LEU A 69 -2.62 -0.39 -11.16
N GLU A 70 -2.62 -1.47 -11.94
CA GLU A 70 -3.22 -2.74 -11.53
C GLU A 70 -2.47 -3.40 -10.35
N ASN A 71 -1.16 -3.18 -10.21
CA ASN A 71 -0.39 -3.70 -9.07
C ASN A 71 -0.68 -2.94 -7.76
N VAL A 72 -1.15 -1.69 -7.87
CA VAL A 72 -1.40 -0.80 -6.73
C VAL A 72 -2.89 -0.76 -6.36
N LEU A 73 -3.77 -0.62 -7.34
CA LEU A 73 -5.23 -0.49 -7.19
C LEU A 73 -5.94 -1.37 -8.24
N PRO A 74 -5.94 -2.70 -8.06
CA PRO A 74 -6.58 -3.62 -9.00
C PRO A 74 -8.04 -3.23 -9.28
N GLY A 75 -8.44 -3.25 -10.56
CA GLY A 75 -9.80 -2.94 -10.98
C GLY A 75 -10.11 -1.44 -11.14
N VAL A 76 -9.18 -0.54 -10.80
CA VAL A 76 -9.29 0.89 -11.14
C VAL A 76 -8.89 1.10 -12.60
N LYS A 77 -9.65 1.92 -13.34
CA LYS A 77 -9.57 1.94 -14.81
C LYS A 77 -8.57 2.93 -15.37
N SER A 78 -8.17 3.94 -14.60
CA SER A 78 -7.21 4.96 -15.04
C SER A 78 -6.40 5.55 -13.90
N ILE A 79 -5.28 6.19 -14.25
CA ILE A 79 -4.41 6.89 -13.30
C ILE A 79 -5.19 8.02 -12.61
N GLU A 80 -6.05 8.74 -13.34
CA GLU A 80 -6.89 9.80 -12.79
C GLU A 80 -7.85 9.27 -11.73
N GLU A 81 -8.48 8.13 -11.97
CA GLU A 81 -9.33 7.47 -10.97
C GLU A 81 -8.50 6.99 -9.77
N GLY A 82 -7.31 6.43 -10.01
CA GLY A 82 -6.41 6.00 -8.94
C GLY A 82 -5.97 7.14 -8.03
N VAL A 83 -5.63 8.30 -8.60
CA VAL A 83 -5.33 9.52 -7.83
C VAL A 83 -6.55 9.94 -7.01
N LYS A 84 -7.76 9.89 -7.58
CA LYS A 84 -9.00 10.20 -6.84
C LYS A 84 -9.24 9.25 -5.67
N VAL A 85 -8.87 7.96 -5.76
CA VAL A 85 -8.93 7.03 -4.62
C VAL A 85 -8.08 7.56 -3.47
N TYR A 86 -6.83 7.95 -3.73
CA TYR A 86 -5.95 8.50 -2.70
C TYR A 86 -6.42 9.84 -2.13
N ARG A 87 -7.07 10.69 -2.94
CA ARG A 87 -7.63 11.98 -2.51
C ARG A 87 -8.73 11.85 -1.46
N LYS A 88 -9.37 10.68 -1.33
CA LYS A 88 -10.32 10.41 -0.24
C LYS A 88 -9.64 10.38 1.13
N PHE A 89 -8.32 10.13 1.17
CA PHE A 89 -7.55 9.94 2.40
C PHE A 89 -6.49 11.04 2.63
N TYR A 90 -5.92 11.58 1.55
CA TYR A 90 -4.76 12.47 1.62
C TYR A 90 -4.95 13.72 0.75
N SER A 91 -4.77 14.90 1.37
CA SER A 91 -4.75 16.17 0.65
C SER A 91 -3.49 16.30 -0.21
N GLU A 92 -3.56 17.11 -1.26
CA GLU A 92 -2.41 17.43 -2.11
C GLU A 92 -1.27 18.10 -1.35
N GLU A 93 -1.59 18.92 -0.35
CA GLU A 93 -0.60 19.56 0.51
C GLU A 93 0.23 18.53 1.28
N LYS A 94 -0.42 17.49 1.82
CA LYS A 94 0.29 16.41 2.52
C LYS A 94 1.14 15.58 1.57
N GLU A 95 0.62 15.29 0.38
CA GLU A 95 1.41 14.63 -0.67
C GLU A 95 2.64 15.45 -1.06
N LYS A 96 2.49 16.76 -1.29
CA LYS A 96 3.63 17.64 -1.60
C LYS A 96 4.63 17.72 -0.45
N LYS A 97 4.15 17.71 0.80
CA LYS A 97 4.99 17.77 2.00
C LYS A 97 5.80 16.50 2.20
N TYR A 98 5.17 15.34 2.07
CA TYR A 98 5.75 14.05 2.46
C TYR A 98 6.28 13.24 1.27
N GLY A 99 5.75 13.45 0.08
CA GLY A 99 5.85 12.49 -1.02
C GLY A 99 5.01 11.25 -0.76
N VAL A 100 5.23 10.24 -1.61
CA VAL A 100 4.50 8.97 -1.61
C VAL A 100 5.50 7.83 -1.55
N VAL A 101 5.16 6.77 -0.84
CA VAL A 101 5.91 5.53 -0.83
C VAL A 101 5.07 4.41 -1.42
N ALA A 102 5.68 3.65 -2.33
CA ALA A 102 5.24 2.35 -2.77
C ALA A 102 5.90 1.31 -1.86
N ILE A 103 5.07 0.57 -1.11
CA ILE A 103 5.53 -0.52 -0.25
C ILE A 103 5.23 -1.83 -0.95
N GLU A 104 6.26 -2.54 -1.40
CA GLU A 104 6.08 -3.87 -1.98
C GLU A 104 5.88 -4.89 -0.88
N VAL A 105 4.77 -5.61 -0.96
CA VAL A 105 4.33 -6.54 0.08
C VAL A 105 4.09 -7.93 -0.49
N GLU A 106 4.48 -8.93 0.28
CA GLU A 106 4.21 -10.34 -0.01
C GLU A 106 3.37 -10.92 1.13
N PRO A 107 2.16 -11.45 0.87
CA PRO A 107 1.34 -12.06 1.92
C PRO A 107 2.03 -13.33 2.46
N VAL A 108 2.01 -13.49 3.77
CA VAL A 108 2.65 -14.63 4.47
C VAL A 108 1.62 -15.49 5.19
N ALA A 109 0.68 -14.88 5.91
CA ALA A 109 -0.31 -15.63 6.70
C ALA A 109 -1.54 -14.79 7.01
N TRP A 110 -2.67 -15.47 7.20
CA TRP A 110 -3.85 -14.92 7.88
C TRP A 110 -3.72 -15.10 9.40
N ILE A 111 -4.20 -14.12 10.14
CA ILE A 111 -4.45 -14.17 11.58
C ILE A 111 -5.92 -14.53 11.74
N GLY A 112 -6.18 -15.75 12.21
CA GLY A 112 -7.53 -16.31 12.25
C GLY A 112 -7.97 -16.86 10.89
N GLU A 113 -9.28 -16.94 10.67
CA GLU A 113 -9.83 -17.45 9.41
C GLU A 113 -9.70 -16.40 8.29
N PRO A 114 -9.36 -16.81 7.05
CA PRO A 114 -9.39 -15.93 5.88
C PRO A 114 -10.78 -15.32 5.67
N LEU A 115 -10.85 -14.20 4.95
CA LEU A 115 -12.13 -13.67 4.51
C LEU A 115 -12.79 -14.64 3.52
N GLU A 116 -14.07 -14.96 3.73
CA GLU A 116 -14.91 -15.72 2.79
C GLU A 116 -15.08 -15.02 1.44
#